data_AF-A0A7X3WN22-F1
#
_entry.id   AF-A0A7X3WN22-F1
#
_cell.length_a   1.000
_cell.length_b   1.000
_cell.length_c   1.000
_cell.angle_alpha   90.00
_cell.angle_beta   90.00
_cell.angle_gamma   90.00
#
_symmetry.space_group_name_H-M   'P 1'
#
loop_
_entity.id
_entity.type
_entity.pdbx_description
1 polymer ?
#
loop_
_entity_poly.entity_id
_entity_poly.type
_entity_poly.pdbx_seq_one_letter_code
_entity_poly.pdbx_strand_id
1 'polypeptide(L)'
;MIEIVGLAARTGVWYPMWDHYGPYEERVAPGAFEDLDGPMVLRFDHTGLPLASMGPGRANTLTVWQDEEGLWYRAYIDDSPAGNNLLRAVQRRDAIESSFYGRMVEWEWDKDMAKLTLTRVSMARGDVAPVTYGANPYTSVEIPGNGTPTARTSGRRMLARMVVSPKEVTL
;
A
#
# COMPACT_ATOMS: atom_id res chain seq x y z
N MET A 1 5.44 15.66 -16.73
CA MET A 1 5.20 14.64 -15.69
C MET A 1 5.67 15.18 -14.36
N ILE A 2 4.96 14.88 -13.28
CA ILE A 2 5.34 15.21 -11.90
C ILE A 2 5.66 13.91 -11.16
N GLU A 3 6.79 13.88 -10.47
CA GLU A 3 7.19 12.73 -9.66
C GLU A 3 6.38 12.67 -8.35
N ILE A 4 6.01 11.46 -7.94
CA ILE A 4 5.59 11.15 -6.58
C ILE A 4 6.40 9.95 -6.06
N VAL A 5 6.67 9.96 -4.76
CA VAL A 5 7.30 8.86 -4.04
C VAL A 5 6.43 8.49 -2.86
N GLY A 6 6.24 7.20 -2.60
CA GLY A 6 5.46 6.75 -1.46
C GLY A 6 5.91 5.43 -0.87
N LEU A 7 5.65 5.28 0.42
CA LEU A 7 5.79 4.04 1.18
C LEU A 7 4.41 3.40 1.26
N ALA A 8 4.16 2.37 0.43
CA ALA A 8 2.88 1.66 0.36
C ALA A 8 2.62 0.72 1.54
N ALA A 9 3.68 0.24 2.20
CA ALA A 9 3.57 -0.53 3.43
C ALA A 9 4.83 -0.37 4.28
N ARG A 10 4.69 0.01 5.55
CA ARG A 10 5.76 -0.14 6.54
C ARG A 10 5.81 -1.58 7.02
N THR A 11 6.99 -2.20 6.97
CA THR A 11 7.18 -3.58 7.43
C THR A 11 7.66 -3.62 8.88
N GLY A 12 7.48 -4.77 9.54
CA GLY A 12 7.98 -5.04 10.89
C GLY A 12 7.18 -4.39 12.04
N VAL A 13 6.14 -3.62 11.75
CA VAL A 13 5.32 -2.91 12.74
C VAL A 13 3.89 -3.45 12.79
N TRP A 14 3.31 -3.49 13.99
CA TRP A 14 1.91 -3.86 14.19
C TRP A 14 0.99 -2.65 13.98
N TYR A 15 -0.14 -2.86 13.32
CA TYR A 15 -1.20 -1.86 13.16
C TYR A 15 -2.58 -2.50 13.32
N PRO A 16 -3.57 -1.73 13.81
CA PRO A 16 -4.88 -2.27 14.10
C PRO A 16 -5.71 -2.47 12.82
N MET A 17 -6.41 -3.58 12.76
CA MET A 17 -7.28 -4.00 11.66
C MET A 17 -8.63 -4.46 12.20
N TRP A 18 -9.63 -4.50 11.32
CA TRP A 18 -10.97 -4.98 11.64
C TRP A 18 -11.47 -5.88 10.53
N ASP A 19 -11.98 -7.05 10.93
CA ASP A 19 -12.73 -7.95 10.06
C ASP A 19 -14.14 -8.18 10.63
N HIS A 20 -14.84 -9.17 10.07
CA HIS A 20 -16.17 -9.57 10.54
C HIS A 20 -16.18 -10.06 12.00
N TYR A 21 -15.08 -10.60 12.51
CA TYR A 21 -14.94 -11.18 13.85
C TYR A 21 -14.46 -10.17 14.89
N GLY A 22 -14.10 -8.95 14.48
CA GLY A 22 -13.73 -7.86 15.37
C GLY A 22 -12.33 -7.32 15.10
N PRO A 23 -11.74 -6.61 16.09
CA PRO A 23 -10.39 -6.07 15.95
C PRO A 23 -9.32 -7.16 16.02
N TYR A 24 -8.26 -6.98 15.23
CA TYR A 24 -6.99 -7.73 15.34
C TYR A 24 -5.81 -6.79 15.04
N GLU A 25 -4.58 -7.22 15.29
CA GLU A 25 -3.38 -6.52 14.83
C GLU A 25 -2.79 -7.23 13.62
N GLU A 26 -2.42 -6.48 12.59
CA GLU A 26 -1.70 -6.98 11.42
C GLU A 26 -0.27 -6.44 11.40
N ARG A 27 0.65 -7.25 10.89
CA ARG A 27 2.02 -6.85 10.57
C ARG A 27 2.45 -7.49 9.26
N VAL A 28 3.05 -6.71 8.37
CA VAL A 28 3.79 -7.26 7.23
C VAL A 28 5.21 -7.56 7.66
N ALA A 29 5.69 -8.80 7.45
CA ALA A 29 7.06 -9.16 7.77
C ALA A 29 8.06 -8.41 6.86
N PRO A 30 9.25 -8.00 7.36
CA PRO A 30 10.32 -7.51 6.50
C PRO A 30 10.65 -8.52 5.40
N GLY A 31 10.74 -8.06 4.15
CA GLY A 31 11.01 -8.93 3.00
C GLY A 31 9.82 -9.75 2.49
N ALA A 32 8.60 -9.50 2.98
CA ALA A 32 7.42 -10.28 2.59
C ALA A 32 6.99 -10.10 1.12
N PHE A 33 7.46 -9.06 0.41
CA PHE A 33 6.99 -8.76 -0.95
C PHE A 33 7.83 -9.46 -2.02
N GLU A 34 7.15 -10.12 -2.95
CA GLU A 34 7.74 -10.80 -4.11
C GLU A 34 7.12 -10.33 -5.43
N ASP A 35 7.68 -10.78 -6.56
CA ASP A 35 7.24 -10.44 -7.92
C ASP A 35 7.26 -8.93 -8.24
N LEU A 36 8.23 -8.20 -7.65
CA LEU A 36 8.35 -6.74 -7.79
C LEU A 36 8.81 -6.27 -9.18
N ASP A 37 9.27 -7.19 -10.04
CA ASP A 37 9.59 -6.95 -11.45
C ASP A 37 8.38 -7.22 -12.39
N GLY A 38 7.28 -7.72 -11.82
CA GLY A 38 6.07 -8.07 -12.53
C GLY A 38 5.24 -6.86 -13.00
N PRO A 39 4.22 -7.10 -13.84
CA PRO A 39 3.34 -6.04 -14.31
C PRO A 39 2.51 -5.47 -13.16
N MET A 40 2.65 -4.18 -12.89
CA MET A 40 1.94 -3.47 -11.81
C MET A 40 1.50 -2.08 -12.26
N VAL A 41 0.57 -1.48 -11.51
CA VAL A 41 0.06 -0.14 -11.76
C VAL A 41 0.04 0.72 -10.50
N LEU A 42 -0.02 2.03 -10.70
CA LEU A 42 -0.39 2.98 -9.64
C LEU A 42 -1.82 3.46 -9.87
N ARG A 43 -2.62 3.51 -8.80
CA ARG A 43 -4.00 4.03 -8.79
C ARG A 43 -4.20 5.01 -7.65
N PHE A 44 -5.27 5.79 -7.69
CA PHE A 44 -5.73 6.54 -6.52
C PHE A 44 -6.86 5.75 -5.83
N ASP A 45 -6.77 5.54 -4.51
CA ASP A 45 -7.74 4.75 -3.73
C ASP A 45 -8.03 3.36 -4.31
N HIS A 46 -7.05 2.70 -4.94
CA HIS A 46 -7.19 1.40 -5.62
C HIS A 46 -8.28 1.34 -6.72
N THR A 47 -8.67 2.49 -7.29
CA THR A 47 -9.78 2.58 -8.25
C THR A 47 -9.40 3.33 -9.52
N GLY A 48 -10.33 3.42 -10.48
CA GLY A 48 -10.20 4.25 -11.68
C GLY A 48 -9.32 3.66 -12.78
N LEU A 49 -8.65 4.53 -13.55
CA LEU A 49 -7.65 4.14 -14.55
C LEU A 49 -6.24 4.17 -13.93
N PRO A 50 -5.30 3.34 -14.40
CA PRO A 50 -3.90 3.44 -14.00
C PRO A 50 -3.32 4.83 -14.27
N LEU A 51 -2.61 5.40 -13.28
CA LEU A 51 -1.92 6.69 -13.38
C LEU A 51 -0.44 6.53 -13.72
N ALA A 52 0.15 5.38 -13.40
CA ALA A 52 1.47 4.97 -13.82
C ALA A 52 1.51 3.43 -13.92
N SER A 53 2.50 2.87 -14.61
CA SER A 53 2.61 1.41 -14.74
C SER A 53 4.05 0.94 -14.96
N MET A 54 4.31 -0.32 -14.62
CA MET A 54 5.60 -0.98 -14.81
C MET A 54 5.44 -2.42 -15.28
N GLY A 55 6.51 -2.96 -15.87
CA GLY A 55 6.63 -4.35 -16.31
C GLY A 55 6.74 -4.49 -17.84
N PRO A 56 6.93 -5.72 -18.33
CA PRO A 56 7.14 -5.98 -19.76
C PRO A 56 6.01 -5.39 -20.63
N GLY A 57 6.40 -4.63 -21.66
CA GLY A 57 5.46 -4.03 -22.62
C GLY A 57 4.64 -2.84 -22.09
N ARG A 58 5.00 -2.26 -20.94
CA ARG A 58 4.32 -1.10 -20.34
C ARG A 58 5.10 0.20 -20.54
N ALA A 59 4.46 1.33 -20.20
CA ALA A 59 5.06 2.66 -20.25
C ALA A 59 6.25 2.83 -19.27
N ASN A 60 6.34 1.99 -18.22
CA ASN A 60 7.41 2.01 -17.23
C ASN A 60 7.62 3.37 -16.56
N THR A 61 6.51 4.04 -16.24
CA THR A 61 6.46 5.27 -15.46
C THR A 61 6.31 5.02 -13.95
N LEU A 62 6.31 3.76 -13.53
CA LEU A 62 6.30 3.31 -12.14
C LEU A 62 7.57 2.50 -11.85
N THR A 63 8.09 2.60 -10.64
CA THR A 63 9.08 1.68 -10.07
C THR A 63 8.58 1.30 -8.68
N VAL A 64 8.59 0.02 -8.35
CA VAL A 64 8.30 -0.49 -7.01
C VAL A 64 9.50 -1.31 -6.53
N TRP A 65 9.86 -1.14 -5.26
CA TRP A 65 10.94 -1.88 -4.63
C TRP A 65 10.63 -2.11 -3.16
N GLN A 66 11.41 -2.97 -2.51
CA GLN A 66 11.38 -3.10 -1.05
C GLN A 66 12.76 -2.82 -0.45
N ASP A 67 12.78 -2.29 0.76
CA ASP A 67 13.97 -2.13 1.59
C ASP A 67 13.65 -2.45 3.07
N GLU A 68 14.54 -2.06 4.00
CA GLU A 68 14.37 -2.29 5.44
C GLU A 68 13.16 -1.56 6.05
N GLU A 69 12.69 -0.49 5.42
CA GLU A 69 11.52 0.27 5.87
C GLU A 69 10.23 -0.37 5.35
N GLY A 70 10.19 -0.78 4.08
CA GLY A 70 9.10 -1.60 3.56
C GLY A 70 8.92 -1.48 2.04
N LEU A 71 7.66 -1.50 1.59
CA LEU A 71 7.33 -1.47 0.17
C LEU A 71 7.22 -0.02 -0.33
N TRP A 72 8.12 0.36 -1.22
CA TRP A 72 8.21 1.70 -1.78
C TRP A 72 7.79 1.74 -3.24
N TYR A 73 7.34 2.91 -3.67
CA TYR A 73 7.15 3.20 -5.07
C TYR A 73 7.59 4.62 -5.45
N ARG A 74 7.91 4.78 -6.72
CA ARG A 74 8.15 6.06 -7.40
C ARG A 74 7.39 6.05 -8.70
N ALA A 75 6.64 7.10 -8.96
CA ALA A 75 5.86 7.23 -10.18
C ALA A 75 5.97 8.61 -10.81
N TYR A 76 5.89 8.64 -12.14
CA TYR A 76 5.79 9.87 -12.93
C TYR A 76 4.35 10.03 -13.41
N ILE A 77 3.68 11.07 -12.91
CA ILE A 77 2.27 11.34 -13.17
C ILE A 77 2.14 12.32 -14.34
N ASP A 78 1.36 11.92 -15.34
CA ASP A 78 1.07 12.73 -16.52
C ASP A 78 0.13 13.91 -16.23
N ASP A 79 0.25 14.97 -17.03
CA ASP A 79 -0.70 16.08 -17.05
C ASP A 79 -2.02 15.61 -17.67
N SER A 80 -2.89 15.10 -16.80
CA SER A 80 -4.19 14.54 -17.14
C SER A 80 -5.19 14.91 -16.05
N PRO A 81 -6.51 14.90 -16.33
CA PRO A 81 -7.51 15.19 -15.30
C PRO A 81 -7.34 14.31 -14.04
N ALA A 82 -7.09 13.02 -14.21
CA ALA A 82 -6.92 12.09 -13.09
C ALA A 82 -5.58 12.31 -12.35
N GLY A 83 -4.49 12.52 -13.08
CA GLY A 83 -3.18 12.85 -12.50
C GLY A 83 -3.22 14.16 -11.70
N ASN A 84 -3.80 15.21 -12.27
CA ASN A 84 -3.95 16.51 -11.63
C ASN A 84 -4.85 16.46 -10.38
N ASN A 85 -5.86 15.60 -10.37
CA ASN A 85 -6.69 15.38 -9.18
C ASN A 85 -5.91 14.71 -8.05
N LEU A 86 -5.15 13.65 -8.36
CA LEU A 86 -4.27 13.01 -7.37
C LEU A 86 -3.27 14.02 -6.80
N LEU A 87 -2.55 14.74 -7.68
CA LEU A 87 -1.52 15.70 -7.28
C LEU A 87 -2.10 16.78 -6.36
N ARG A 88 -3.29 17.30 -6.67
CA ARG A 88 -3.98 18.26 -5.79
C ARG A 88 -4.40 17.66 -4.45
N ALA A 89 -4.86 16.41 -4.42
CA ALA A 89 -5.21 15.72 -3.18
C ALA A 89 -3.97 15.55 -2.27
N VAL A 90 -2.82 15.16 -2.84
CA VAL A 90 -1.54 15.06 -2.11
C VAL A 90 -1.11 16.44 -1.60
N GLN A 91 -1.12 17.48 -2.44
CA GLN A 91 -0.75 18.85 -2.07
C GLN A 91 -1.62 19.42 -0.95
N ARG A 92 -2.93 19.17 -1.01
CA ARG A 92 -3.90 19.58 0.02
C ARG A 92 -3.84 18.72 1.29
N ARG A 93 -3.07 17.63 1.24
CA ARG A 93 -2.96 16.61 2.29
C ARG A 93 -4.24 15.80 2.53
N ASP A 94 -5.10 15.70 1.53
CA ASP A 94 -6.29 14.84 1.57
C ASP A 94 -5.92 13.35 1.38
N ALA A 95 -4.82 13.08 0.67
CA ALA A 95 -4.29 11.73 0.43
C ALA A 95 -2.79 11.72 0.71
N ILE A 96 -2.42 11.53 1.98
CA ILE A 96 -1.02 11.51 2.45
C ILE A 96 -0.54 10.13 2.87
N GLU A 97 -1.44 9.16 2.89
CA GLU A 97 -1.17 7.76 3.21
C GLU A 97 -1.01 6.97 1.90
N SER A 98 -0.53 5.74 2.00
CA SER A 98 -0.43 4.85 0.85
C SER A 98 -0.81 3.42 1.24
N SER A 99 -1.08 2.61 0.23
CA SER A 99 -1.50 1.23 0.38
C SER A 99 -1.04 0.42 -0.82
N PHE A 100 -1.14 -0.90 -0.71
CA PHE A 100 -0.88 -1.85 -1.79
C PHE A 100 -2.07 -2.79 -1.95
N TYR A 101 -2.26 -3.27 -3.17
CA TYR A 101 -3.12 -4.40 -3.48
C TYR A 101 -2.27 -5.49 -4.13
N GLY A 102 -2.13 -6.61 -3.42
CA GLY A 102 -1.39 -7.78 -3.86
C GLY A 102 -2.10 -9.05 -3.41
N ARG A 103 -1.61 -10.20 -3.89
CA ARG A 103 -2.13 -11.50 -3.47
C ARG A 103 -1.39 -11.95 -2.22
N MET A 104 -2.11 -12.16 -1.12
CA MET A 104 -1.55 -12.87 0.03
C MET A 104 -1.21 -14.31 -0.37
N VAL A 105 0.00 -14.74 -0.05
CA VAL A 105 0.43 -16.10 -0.36
C VAL A 105 0.69 -16.90 0.89
N GLU A 106 1.33 -16.31 1.90
CA GLU A 106 1.55 -16.94 3.20
C GLU A 106 1.32 -15.94 4.32
N TRP A 107 0.72 -16.43 5.39
CA TRP A 107 0.42 -15.66 6.59
C TRP A 107 0.30 -16.58 7.80
N GLU A 108 0.49 -16.01 8.98
CA GLU A 108 0.45 -16.71 10.26
C GLU A 108 -0.45 -15.96 11.24
N TRP A 109 -1.37 -16.67 11.88
CA TRP A 109 -2.11 -16.17 13.03
C TRP A 109 -1.44 -16.62 14.32
N ASP A 110 -1.52 -15.79 15.37
CA ASP A 110 -1.20 -16.24 16.72
C ASP A 110 -2.29 -17.18 17.27
N LYS A 111 -1.98 -17.82 18.41
CA LYS A 111 -2.84 -18.86 19.01
C LYS A 111 -4.25 -18.36 19.32
N ASP A 112 -4.38 -17.08 19.66
CA ASP A 112 -5.65 -16.46 20.06
C ASP A 112 -6.35 -15.75 18.89
N MET A 113 -5.83 -15.86 17.67
CA MET A 113 -6.34 -15.23 16.45
C MET A 113 -6.51 -13.71 16.57
N ALA A 114 -5.64 -13.09 17.37
CA ALA A 114 -5.59 -11.66 17.65
C ALA A 114 -4.50 -10.94 16.84
N LYS A 115 -3.50 -11.67 16.33
CA LYS A 115 -2.39 -11.13 15.55
C LYS A 115 -2.17 -11.89 14.25
N LEU A 116 -2.17 -11.18 13.14
CA LEU A 116 -1.89 -11.67 11.80
C LEU A 116 -0.52 -11.17 11.33
N THR A 117 0.40 -12.07 11.00
CA THR A 117 1.62 -11.71 10.27
C THR A 117 1.48 -12.14 8.82
N LEU A 118 1.57 -11.20 7.87
CA LEU A 118 1.74 -11.51 6.46
C LEU A 118 3.22 -11.81 6.20
N THR A 119 3.54 -13.05 5.85
CA THR A 119 4.93 -13.50 5.64
C THR A 119 5.31 -13.51 4.16
N ARG A 120 4.32 -13.65 3.26
CA ARG A 120 4.56 -13.58 1.81
C ARG A 120 3.38 -12.98 1.04
N VAL A 121 3.67 -11.99 0.21
CA VAL A 121 2.72 -11.23 -0.61
C VAL A 121 3.26 -11.08 -2.03
N SER A 122 2.55 -11.63 -3.00
CA SER A 122 2.87 -11.50 -4.42
C SER A 122 2.27 -10.21 -4.98
N MET A 123 3.13 -9.36 -5.55
CA MET A 123 2.74 -8.10 -6.19
C MET A 123 2.42 -8.26 -7.68
N ALA A 124 2.52 -9.47 -8.22
CA ALA A 124 2.20 -9.76 -9.62
C ALA A 124 0.76 -9.33 -9.97
N ARG A 125 0.63 -8.43 -10.96
CA ARG A 125 -0.66 -7.86 -11.39
C ARG A 125 -1.39 -7.06 -10.30
N GLY A 126 -0.68 -6.67 -9.24
CA GLY A 126 -1.17 -5.81 -8.18
C GLY A 126 -1.07 -4.33 -8.50
N ASP A 127 -1.33 -3.53 -7.47
CA ASP A 127 -1.11 -2.09 -7.52
C ASP A 127 -0.55 -1.52 -6.21
N VAL A 128 -0.02 -0.32 -6.32
CA VAL A 128 0.27 0.58 -5.20
C VAL A 128 -0.57 1.83 -5.38
N ALA A 129 -0.97 2.46 -4.28
CA ALA A 129 -1.86 3.60 -4.35
C ALA A 129 -1.57 4.61 -3.24
N PRO A 130 -1.46 5.91 -3.57
CA PRO A 130 -1.89 6.97 -2.68
C PRO A 130 -3.35 6.71 -2.28
N VAL A 131 -3.64 6.81 -1.00
CA VAL A 131 -4.99 6.60 -0.49
C VAL A 131 -5.39 7.73 0.46
N THR A 132 -6.69 8.01 0.50
CA THR A 132 -7.26 8.94 1.47
C THR A 132 -7.05 8.39 2.89
N TYR A 133 -7.23 7.08 3.05
CA TYR A 133 -7.04 6.37 4.32
C TYR A 133 -6.49 4.96 4.08
N GLY A 134 -5.30 4.69 4.58
CA GLY A 134 -4.61 3.41 4.50
C GLY A 134 -4.87 2.54 5.72
N ALA A 135 -4.79 1.22 5.52
CA ALA A 135 -4.84 0.26 6.62
C ALA A 135 -3.59 0.35 7.52
N ASN A 136 -2.43 0.50 6.90
CA ASN A 136 -1.16 0.72 7.59
C ASN A 136 -0.94 2.23 7.80
N PRO A 137 -1.06 2.75 9.04
CA PRO A 137 -1.01 4.18 9.33
C PRO A 137 0.41 4.76 9.32
N TYR A 138 1.42 3.93 8.99
CA TYR A 138 2.83 4.31 8.91
C TYR A 138 3.30 4.45 7.45
N THR A 139 2.37 4.67 6.53
CA THR A 139 2.61 4.84 5.10
C THR A 139 2.67 6.32 4.73
N SER A 140 3.19 6.62 3.55
CA SER A 140 3.33 8.01 3.10
C SER A 140 3.27 8.12 1.58
N VAL A 141 2.92 9.31 1.11
CA VAL A 141 3.16 9.76 -0.27
C VAL A 141 3.56 11.23 -0.26
N GLU A 142 4.50 11.59 -1.10
CA GLU A 142 4.96 12.96 -1.29
C GLU A 142 5.29 13.28 -2.74
N ILE A 143 5.26 14.58 -3.05
CA ILE A 143 5.81 15.15 -4.29
C ILE A 143 7.20 15.68 -3.93
N PRO A 144 8.30 15.10 -4.44
CA PRO A 144 9.65 15.56 -4.15
C PRO A 144 9.84 17.05 -4.46
N GLY A 145 10.53 17.77 -3.58
CA GLY A 145 10.82 19.20 -3.75
C GLY A 145 9.77 20.17 -3.17
N ASN A 146 8.67 19.69 -2.58
CA ASN A 146 7.60 20.53 -2.01
C ASN A 146 7.65 20.70 -0.47
N GLY A 147 8.78 20.38 0.17
CA GLY A 147 8.99 20.51 1.63
C GLY A 147 8.49 19.29 2.43
N THR A 148 9.31 18.84 3.38
CA THR A 148 9.20 17.54 4.08
C THR A 148 7.98 17.40 4.99
N PRO A 149 7.20 16.32 4.87
CA PRO A 149 6.39 15.80 5.98
C PRO A 149 6.95 14.45 6.45
N THR A 150 7.57 14.44 7.62
CA THR A 150 7.83 13.24 8.42
C THR A 150 6.55 12.42 8.60
N ALA A 151 6.64 11.09 8.47
CA ALA A 151 5.56 10.16 8.79
C ALA A 151 4.95 10.53 10.16
N ARG A 152 3.67 10.91 10.16
CA ARG A 152 2.92 11.22 11.39
C ARG A 152 1.78 10.24 11.51
N THR A 153 1.73 9.60 12.66
CA THR A 153 0.75 8.58 13.01
C THR A 153 -0.67 9.14 12.88
N SER A 154 -1.41 8.66 11.89
CA SER A 154 -2.85 8.85 11.75
C SER A 154 -3.54 7.86 12.69
N GLY A 155 -3.81 8.28 13.91
CA GLY A 155 -4.43 7.46 14.96
C GLY A 155 -5.95 7.25 14.76
N ARG A 156 -6.40 6.83 13.58
CA ARG A 156 -7.83 6.55 13.32
C ARG A 156 -8.07 5.13 12.80
N ARG A 157 -9.05 4.49 13.43
CA ARG A 157 -9.48 3.10 13.22
C ARG A 157 -10.14 2.95 11.84
N MET A 158 -9.75 1.95 11.05
CA MET A 158 -10.37 1.66 9.75
C MET A 158 -10.62 0.17 9.52
N LEU A 159 -11.78 -0.11 8.91
CA LEU A 159 -12.17 -1.40 8.38
C LEU A 159 -11.44 -1.65 7.05
N ALA A 160 -10.40 -2.47 7.07
CA ALA A 160 -9.83 -2.97 5.83
C ALA A 160 -10.82 -3.95 5.20
N ARG A 161 -11.30 -3.63 3.99
CA ARG A 161 -12.07 -4.56 3.18
C ARG A 161 -11.12 -5.46 2.40
N MET A 162 -10.25 -6.16 3.13
CA MET A 162 -9.50 -7.26 2.59
C MET A 162 -10.37 -8.50 2.75
N VAL A 163 -10.58 -9.25 1.67
CA VAL A 163 -11.20 -10.58 1.76
C VAL A 163 -10.16 -11.48 2.42
N VAL A 164 -10.08 -11.41 3.75
CA VAL A 164 -9.36 -12.42 4.53
C VAL A 164 -10.20 -13.68 4.39
N SER A 165 -9.60 -14.76 3.89
CA SER A 165 -10.21 -16.10 3.91
C SER A 165 -10.77 -16.37 5.31
N PRO A 166 -11.91 -17.08 5.45
CA PRO A 166 -12.40 -17.46 6.77
C PRO A 166 -11.27 -18.06 7.59
N LYS A 167 -11.19 -17.68 8.87
CA LYS A 167 -10.32 -18.34 9.85
C LYS A 167 -10.65 -19.84 9.79
N GLU A 168 -9.83 -20.64 9.10
CA GLU A 168 -10.03 -22.10 9.09
C GLU A 168 -9.71 -22.60 10.50
N VAL A 169 -10.77 -22.81 11.28
CA VAL A 169 -10.70 -23.47 12.58
C VAL A 169 -10.33 -24.92 12.30
N THR A 170 -9.06 -25.26 12.43
CA THR A 170 -8.67 -26.66 12.53
C THR A 170 -8.92 -27.07 13.98
N LEU A 171 -10.01 -27.81 14.20
CA LEU A 171 -10.31 -28.50 15.47
C LEU A 171 -9.37 -29.70 15.67
#